data_AF-A0A7S0BAI6-F1
#
_entry.id   AF-A0A7S0BAI6-F1
#
_cell.length_a   1.000
_cell.length_b   1.000
_cell.length_c   1.000
_cell.angle_alpha   90.00
_cell.angle_beta   90.00
_cell.angle_gamma   90.00
#
_symmetry.space_group_name_H-M   'P 1'
#
loop_
_entity.id
_entity.type
_entity.pdbx_description
1 polymer ?
#
loop_
_entity_poly.entity_id
_entity_poly.type
_entity_poly.pdbx_seq_one_letter_code
_entity_poly.pdbx_strand_id
1 'polypeptide(L)'
;IDTYESFASSRDAAYGHLLLNGTGPVWIGEFGEAWPSEYWVWLMKYMKDRDVDFAYWLLDGERYPEAAEHFGDLANTAGVGGRKEYYSLLMPDYKTVHHEWKVRDLQYLMGQQPNLSEYTLRRKAEVAPNP
;
A
#
# COMPACT_ATOMS: atom_id res chain seq x y z
N ILE A 1 -0.24 -6.45 -18.25
CA ILE A 1 -0.94 -7.34 -17.29
C ILE A 1 -2.32 -6.76 -17.19
N ASP A 2 -3.28 -7.43 -17.80
CA ASP A 2 -4.52 -6.77 -18.19
C ASP A 2 -5.74 -7.42 -17.49
N THR A 3 -5.50 -8.44 -16.65
CA THR A 3 -6.49 -9.05 -15.77
C THR A 3 -5.87 -9.41 -14.41
N TYR A 4 -6.72 -9.61 -13.40
CA TYR A 4 -6.31 -10.10 -12.08
C TYR A 4 -5.60 -11.46 -12.16
N GLU A 5 -6.07 -12.37 -13.01
CA GLU A 5 -5.51 -13.72 -13.13
C GLU A 5 -4.08 -13.67 -13.70
N SER A 6 -3.85 -12.84 -14.72
CA SER A 6 -2.51 -12.60 -15.26
C SER A 6 -1.61 -11.93 -14.22
N PHE A 7 -2.16 -11.00 -13.43
CA PHE A 7 -1.45 -10.36 -12.32
C PHE A 7 -1.00 -11.38 -11.29
N ALA A 8 -1.94 -12.18 -10.77
CA ALA A 8 -1.70 -13.19 -9.75
C ALA A 8 -0.71 -14.26 -10.23
N SER A 9 -0.89 -14.78 -11.44
CA SER A 9 -0.01 -15.78 -12.05
C SER A 9 1.45 -15.30 -12.15
N SER A 10 1.66 -14.02 -12.48
CA SER A 10 3.01 -13.44 -12.50
C SER A 10 3.67 -13.38 -11.11
N ARG A 11 2.90 -13.11 -10.04
CA ARG A 11 3.44 -13.09 -8.66
C ARG A 11 3.64 -14.50 -8.14
N ASP A 12 2.78 -15.44 -8.54
CA ASP A 12 2.96 -16.87 -8.26
C ASP A 12 4.29 -17.39 -8.77
N ALA A 13 4.58 -17.10 -10.04
CA ALA A 13 5.84 -17.49 -10.66
C ALA A 13 7.04 -16.85 -9.93
N ALA A 14 6.92 -15.60 -9.48
CA ALA A 14 8.02 -14.89 -8.82
C ALA A 14 8.27 -15.37 -7.38
N TYR A 15 7.22 -15.48 -6.55
CA TYR A 15 7.35 -15.81 -5.13
C TYR A 15 6.13 -16.50 -4.51
N GLY A 16 4.94 -16.35 -5.10
CA GLY A 16 3.70 -16.91 -4.55
C GLY A 16 3.69 -18.44 -4.49
N HIS A 17 4.47 -19.10 -5.36
CA HIS A 17 4.68 -20.55 -5.30
C HIS A 17 5.22 -21.04 -3.95
N LEU A 18 5.96 -20.21 -3.20
CA LEU A 18 6.44 -20.56 -1.86
C LEU A 18 5.28 -20.73 -0.87
N LEU A 19 4.26 -19.86 -0.95
CA LEU A 19 3.05 -19.94 -0.14
C LEU A 19 2.17 -21.11 -0.61
N LEU A 20 1.92 -21.21 -1.92
CA LEU A 20 1.05 -22.23 -2.50
C LEU A 20 1.54 -23.66 -2.24
N ASN A 21 2.85 -23.85 -2.21
CA ASN A 21 3.46 -25.16 -1.95
C ASN A 21 3.71 -25.42 -0.46
N GLY A 22 3.34 -24.48 0.44
CA GLY A 22 3.63 -24.60 1.87
C GLY A 22 5.12 -24.63 2.19
N THR A 23 5.96 -24.05 1.32
CA THR A 23 7.43 -24.04 1.48
C THR A 23 7.86 -23.09 2.61
N GLY A 24 7.14 -21.99 2.80
CA GLY A 24 7.40 -21.05 3.88
C GLY A 24 6.58 -19.76 3.74
N PRO A 25 6.63 -18.89 4.76
CA PRO A 25 5.98 -17.57 4.69
C PRO A 25 6.69 -16.66 3.68
N VAL A 26 5.96 -15.67 3.18
CA VAL A 26 6.49 -14.63 2.29
C VAL A 26 6.21 -13.27 2.90
N TRP A 27 7.26 -12.45 2.97
CA TRP A 27 7.20 -11.04 3.36
C TRP A 27 7.53 -10.18 2.13
N ILE A 28 6.58 -9.37 1.64
CA ILE A 28 6.88 -8.34 0.63
C ILE A 28 7.51 -7.13 1.33
N GLY A 29 8.82 -6.94 1.14
CA GLY A 29 9.59 -5.91 1.85
C GLY A 29 9.23 -4.48 1.46
N GLU A 30 8.84 -4.27 0.20
CA GLU A 30 8.49 -2.94 -0.34
C GLU A 30 7.42 -3.05 -1.42
N PHE A 31 6.44 -2.16 -1.32
CA PHE A 31 5.45 -1.86 -2.36
C PHE A 31 4.78 -0.52 -2.00
N GLY A 32 4.17 0.13 -2.99
CA GLY A 32 3.51 1.41 -2.80
C GLY A 32 2.76 1.84 -4.05
N GLU A 33 1.79 2.73 -3.87
CA GLU A 33 1.03 3.32 -4.97
C GLU A 33 0.65 4.78 -4.65
N ALA A 34 0.76 5.65 -5.66
CA ALA A 34 0.53 7.09 -5.53
C ALA A 34 -0.96 7.41 -5.66
N TRP A 35 -1.68 6.62 -6.44
CA TRP A 35 -3.08 6.87 -6.81
C TRP A 35 -3.91 5.60 -6.70
N PRO A 36 -5.20 5.67 -6.34
CA PRO A 36 -6.08 4.49 -6.42
C PRO A 36 -6.05 3.91 -7.84
N SER A 37 -5.48 2.71 -7.98
CA SER A 37 -5.24 2.06 -9.28
C SER A 37 -5.73 0.62 -9.26
N GLU A 38 -5.96 0.05 -10.45
CA GLU A 38 -6.27 -1.38 -10.57
C GLU A 38 -5.12 -2.26 -10.04
N TYR A 39 -3.88 -1.83 -10.24
CA TYR A 39 -2.69 -2.47 -9.66
C TYR A 39 -2.82 -2.60 -8.15
N TRP A 40 -3.18 -1.52 -7.45
CA TRP A 40 -3.35 -1.53 -6.00
C TRP A 40 -4.46 -2.49 -5.57
N VAL A 41 -5.62 -2.43 -6.22
CA VAL A 41 -6.77 -3.30 -5.92
C VAL A 41 -6.38 -4.78 -6.10
N TRP A 42 -5.72 -5.12 -7.20
CA TRP A 42 -5.26 -6.48 -7.46
C TRP A 42 -4.19 -6.93 -6.49
N LEU A 43 -3.27 -6.04 -6.10
CA LEU A 43 -2.24 -6.33 -5.11
C LEU A 43 -2.85 -6.63 -3.74
N MET A 44 -3.76 -5.78 -3.25
CA MET A 44 -4.44 -5.99 -1.97
C MET A 44 -5.24 -7.30 -1.97
N LYS A 45 -5.95 -7.58 -3.06
CA LYS A 45 -6.65 -8.86 -3.23
C LYS A 45 -5.69 -10.05 -3.20
N TYR A 46 -4.60 -9.98 -3.97
CA TYR A 46 -3.61 -11.05 -4.05
C TYR A 46 -2.94 -11.32 -2.69
N MET A 47 -2.50 -10.27 -1.99
CA MET A 47 -1.88 -10.40 -0.69
C MET A 47 -2.84 -11.00 0.35
N LYS A 48 -4.13 -10.61 0.30
CA LYS A 48 -5.14 -11.18 1.18
C LYS A 48 -5.45 -12.64 0.89
N ASP A 49 -5.63 -12.99 -0.38
CA ASP A 49 -5.97 -14.36 -0.82
C ASP A 49 -4.85 -15.36 -0.46
N ARG A 50 -3.63 -14.88 -0.22
CA ARG A 50 -2.42 -15.70 -0.07
C ARG A 50 -1.75 -15.59 1.28
N ASP A 51 -2.32 -14.79 2.17
CA ASP A 51 -1.79 -14.56 3.52
C ASP A 51 -0.33 -14.05 3.49
N VAL A 52 -0.09 -13.00 2.70
CA VAL A 52 1.23 -12.38 2.54
C VAL A 52 1.47 -11.34 3.62
N ASP A 53 2.58 -11.47 4.35
CA ASP A 53 3.08 -10.44 5.28
C ASP A 53 3.81 -9.33 4.54
N PHE A 54 3.95 -8.15 5.17
CA PHE A 54 4.51 -7.01 4.46
C PHE A 54 5.18 -5.93 5.31
N ALA A 55 6.05 -5.18 4.64
CA ALA A 55 6.46 -3.83 5.02
C ALA A 55 6.10 -2.88 3.87
N TYR A 56 5.64 -1.68 4.20
CA TYR A 56 5.12 -0.73 3.22
C TYR A 56 6.14 0.37 2.90
N TRP A 57 6.31 0.70 1.61
CA TRP A 57 7.09 1.85 1.16
C TRP A 57 6.13 2.99 0.77
N LEU A 58 6.13 4.13 1.45
CA LEU A 58 7.00 4.57 2.54
C LEU A 58 6.18 5.26 3.64
N LEU A 59 6.80 5.46 4.81
CA LEU A 59 6.11 6.04 5.95
C LEU A 59 5.79 7.53 5.72
N ASP A 60 6.79 8.31 5.33
CA ASP A 60 6.74 9.75 5.11
C ASP A 60 7.00 10.10 3.64
N GLY A 61 6.44 11.20 3.12
CA GLY A 61 6.46 11.55 1.69
C GLY A 61 7.81 11.98 1.12
N GLU A 62 8.91 11.59 1.76
CA GLU A 62 10.24 12.09 1.46
C GLU A 62 11.19 10.92 1.15
N ARG A 63 11.34 10.64 -0.15
CA ARG A 63 12.26 9.61 -0.63
C ARG A 63 13.72 9.94 -0.35
N TYR A 64 14.05 11.23 -0.41
CA TYR A 64 15.39 11.76 -0.24
C TYR A 64 15.31 13.04 0.59
N PRO A 65 15.60 12.98 1.90
CA PRO A 65 15.69 14.18 2.70
C PRO A 65 16.76 15.10 2.14
N GLU A 66 16.59 16.41 2.30
CA GLU A 66 17.59 17.40 1.86
C GLU A 66 18.99 17.04 2.43
N ALA A 67 19.03 16.55 3.66
CA ALA A 67 20.26 16.10 4.31
C ALA A 67 20.96 14.90 3.63
N ALA A 68 20.27 14.13 2.78
CA ALA A 68 20.83 12.97 2.09
C ALA A 68 21.98 13.37 1.13
N GLU A 69 21.97 14.60 0.60
CA GLU A 69 23.09 15.10 -0.20
C GLU A 69 24.40 15.13 0.59
N HIS A 70 24.33 15.54 1.86
CA HIS A 70 25.49 15.64 2.73
C HIS A 70 26.15 14.28 3.05
N PHE A 71 25.40 13.19 2.94
CA PHE A 71 25.91 11.83 3.19
C PHE A 71 26.37 11.11 1.91
N GLY A 72 26.28 11.76 0.74
CA GLY A 72 26.68 11.18 -0.54
C GLY A 72 25.62 10.27 -1.17
N ASP A 73 24.45 10.12 -0.53
CA ASP A 73 23.33 9.30 -1.03
C ASP A 73 22.73 9.87 -2.33
N LEU A 74 22.98 11.16 -2.61
CA LEU A 74 22.52 11.85 -3.82
C LEU A 74 23.62 12.12 -4.86
N ALA A 75 24.80 11.49 -4.73
CA ALA A 75 25.97 11.79 -5.58
C ALA A 75 25.71 11.66 -7.10
N ASN A 76 24.70 10.88 -7.50
CA ASN A 76 24.28 10.72 -8.90
C ASN A 76 22.84 11.19 -9.19
N THR A 77 22.21 11.89 -8.24
CA THR A 77 20.80 12.33 -8.32
C THR A 77 20.67 13.80 -7.95
N ALA A 78 21.51 14.65 -8.54
CA ALA A 78 21.42 16.09 -8.41
C ALA A 78 19.99 16.57 -8.76
N GLY A 79 19.36 17.33 -7.87
CA GLY A 79 17.99 17.85 -8.04
C GLY A 79 16.85 16.86 -7.75
N VAL A 80 17.12 15.78 -6.99
CA VAL A 80 16.10 14.82 -6.53
C VAL A 80 15.80 14.96 -5.03
N GLY A 81 16.67 15.63 -4.26
CA GLY A 81 16.40 16.00 -2.87
C GLY A 81 15.16 16.89 -2.74
N GLY A 82 14.34 16.62 -1.72
CA GLY A 82 13.12 17.39 -1.45
C GLY A 82 11.96 17.16 -2.44
N ARG A 83 12.07 16.19 -3.36
CA ARG A 83 10.92 15.80 -4.20
C ARG A 83 9.87 15.11 -3.36
N LYS A 84 8.65 15.63 -3.41
CA LYS A 84 7.48 15.00 -2.78
C LYS A 84 7.22 13.64 -3.42
N GLU A 85 7.18 12.61 -2.60
CA GLU A 85 6.73 11.28 -2.99
C GLU A 85 5.30 11.05 -2.50
N TYR A 86 4.44 10.60 -3.41
CA TYR A 86 3.02 10.39 -3.13
C TYR A 86 2.71 8.98 -2.64
N TYR A 87 3.73 8.13 -2.49
CA TYR A 87 3.57 6.78 -1.94
C TYR A 87 3.38 6.80 -0.41
N SER A 88 3.58 7.91 0.29
CA SER A 88 3.58 7.88 1.76
C SER A 88 2.24 7.57 2.42
N LEU A 89 2.33 7.08 3.67
CA LEU A 89 1.19 6.93 4.58
C LEU A 89 0.93 8.19 5.39
N LEU A 90 1.98 8.91 5.77
CA LEU A 90 1.93 10.12 6.57
C LEU A 90 2.38 11.34 5.75
N MET A 91 1.85 12.49 6.13
CA MET A 91 2.39 13.79 5.76
C MET A 91 3.73 14.00 6.50
N PRO A 92 4.60 14.93 6.06
CA PRO A 92 5.87 15.22 6.72
C PRO A 92 5.76 15.69 8.18
N ASP A 93 4.57 15.97 8.68
CA ASP A 93 4.33 16.29 10.10
C ASP A 93 4.31 15.03 11.00
N TYR A 94 4.36 13.83 10.41
CA TYR A 94 4.26 12.52 11.08
C TYR A 94 3.01 12.35 11.97
N LYS A 95 1.97 13.16 11.72
CA LYS A 95 0.73 13.21 12.51
C LYS A 95 -0.49 13.04 11.63
N THR A 96 -0.43 13.54 10.40
CA THR A 96 -1.54 13.54 9.46
C THR A 96 -1.39 12.38 8.48
N VAL A 97 -2.44 11.59 8.30
CA VAL A 97 -2.49 10.57 7.25
C VAL A 97 -2.52 11.26 5.88
N HIS A 98 -1.63 10.86 4.97
CA HIS A 98 -1.57 11.44 3.62
C HIS A 98 -2.74 10.96 2.75
N HIS A 99 -3.06 9.66 2.82
CA HIS A 99 -4.13 9.05 2.04
C HIS A 99 -4.89 8.00 2.86
N GLU A 100 -6.13 8.32 3.23
CA GLU A 100 -6.97 7.44 4.05
C GLU A 100 -7.21 6.07 3.40
N TRP A 101 -7.35 6.02 2.07
CA TRP A 101 -7.60 4.78 1.34
C TRP A 101 -6.45 3.77 1.47
N LYS A 102 -5.19 4.23 1.47
CA LYS A 102 -4.03 3.35 1.67
C LYS A 102 -4.03 2.74 3.05
N VAL A 103 -4.19 3.56 4.08
CA VAL A 103 -4.20 3.09 5.47
C VAL A 103 -5.34 2.10 5.70
N ARG A 104 -6.54 2.40 5.19
CA ARG A 104 -7.69 1.49 5.27
C ARG A 104 -7.41 0.15 4.62
N ASP A 105 -6.85 0.13 3.42
CA ASP A 105 -6.62 -1.10 2.66
C ASP A 105 -5.47 -1.93 3.27
N LEU A 106 -4.44 -1.28 3.83
CA LEU A 106 -3.40 -1.95 4.60
C LEU A 106 -3.95 -2.55 5.91
N GLN A 107 -4.84 -1.85 6.60
CA GLN A 107 -5.53 -2.39 7.79
C GLN A 107 -6.38 -3.63 7.45
N TYR A 108 -7.00 -3.65 6.27
CA TYR A 108 -7.71 -4.82 5.78
C TYR A 108 -6.79 -6.05 5.61
N LEU A 109 -5.55 -5.84 5.14
CA LEU A 109 -4.54 -6.91 5.09
C LEU A 109 -4.17 -7.40 6.49
N MET A 110 -4.01 -6.50 7.46
CA MET A 110 -3.70 -6.81 8.88
C MET A 110 -4.84 -7.56 9.62
N GLY A 111 -5.90 -7.96 8.92
CA GLY A 111 -7.04 -8.66 9.52
C GLY A 111 -7.94 -7.77 10.37
N GLN A 112 -7.71 -6.45 10.38
CA GLN A 112 -8.63 -5.51 10.99
C GLN A 112 -9.87 -5.46 10.09
N GLN A 113 -11.04 -5.80 10.64
CA GLN A 113 -12.27 -5.36 10.00
C GLN A 113 -12.23 -3.83 10.04
N PRO A 114 -12.42 -3.12 8.91
CA PRO A 114 -12.52 -1.68 8.96
C PRO A 114 -13.67 -1.38 9.93
N ASN A 115 -13.35 -0.77 11.08
CA ASN A 115 -14.35 -0.11 11.90
C ASN A 115 -15.08 0.80 10.92
N LEU A 116 -16.31 0.45 10.58
CA LEU A 116 -17.09 1.14 9.56
C LEU A 116 -17.04 2.61 9.95
N SER A 117 -16.33 3.42 9.16
CA SER A 117 -16.20 4.84 9.47
C SER A 117 -17.59 5.42 9.62
N GLU A 118 -17.75 6.42 10.48
CA GLU A 118 -19.03 7.10 10.69
C GLU A 118 -19.60 7.60 9.34
N TYR A 119 -18.72 7.91 8.38
CA TYR A 119 -19.06 8.21 6.98
C TYR A 119 -19.79 7.07 6.25
N THR A 120 -19.35 5.82 6.43
CA THR A 120 -19.98 4.62 5.83
C THR A 120 -21.29 4.27 6.52
N LEU A 121 -21.38 4.47 7.84
CA LEU A 121 -22.62 4.28 8.61
C LEU A 121 -23.69 5.32 8.24
N ARG A 122 -23.30 6.59 8.04
CA ARG A 122 -24.18 7.67 7.58
C ARG A 122 -24.74 7.40 6.18
N ARG A 123 -23.90 6.96 5.23
CA ARG A 123 -24.33 6.59 3.87
C ARG A 123 -25.32 5.42 3.85
N LYS A 124 -25.18 4.43 4.73
CA LYS A 124 -26.16 3.33 4.84
C LYS A 124 -27.50 3.79 5.43
N ALA A 125 -27.48 4.75 6.36
CA ALA A 125 -28.69 5.31 6.95
C ALA A 125 -29.47 6.21 5.96
N GLU A 126 -28.78 6.89 5.05
CA GLU A 126 -29.40 7.73 4.00
C GLU A 126 -29.98 6.93 2.82
N VAL A 127 -29.54 5.69 2.62
CA VAL A 127 -29.94 4.82 1.49
C VAL A 127 -30.87 3.69 1.94
N ALA A 128 -31.15 3.56 3.24
CA ALA A 128 -32.18 2.64 3.71
C ALA A 128 -33.55 3.10 3.18
N PRO A 129 -34.28 2.28 2.40
CA PRO A 129 -35.63 2.63 2.02
C PRO A 129 -36.48 2.75 3.29
N ASN A 130 -37.29 3.81 3.36
CA ASN A 130 -38.26 4.02 4.44
C ASN A 130 -39.08 2.73 4.66
N PRO A 131 -39.39 2.39 5.93
CA PRO A 131 -40.12 1.17 6.28
C PRO A 131 -41.49 1.07 5.62
#